data_AF-A0A5J4Q1R4-F1
#
_entry.id   AF-A0A5J4Q1R4-F1
#
_cell.length_a   1.000
_cell.length_b   1.000
_cell.length_c   1.000
_cell.angle_alpha   90.00
_cell.angle_beta   90.00
_cell.angle_gamma   90.00
#
_symmetry.space_group_name_H-M   'P 1'
#
loop_
_entity.id
_entity.type
_entity.pdbx_description
1 polymer ?
#
loop_
_entity_poly.entity_id
_entity_poly.type
_entity_poly.pdbx_seq_one_letter_code
_entity_poly.pdbx_strand_id
1 'polypeptide(L)'
;MDWFGPWPKHALLQVARRRTVTWEVDQRYTDKMAEACVHMHLSVEQASARFLSEMKRQNYTTPTSYLELLNSYEGILKEMDQSIAARHSKLSNGLQSLIRTNSEVEVMQGQLIAIQPRLNQSQKDTIAIMAELAVQQKEVEGKEEVVRGEEAIVTQQTNEAESLAEDSQKDLSRTL
;
A
#
# COMPACT_ATOMS: atom_id res chain seq x y z
N MET A 1 24.50 64.75 28.39
CA MET A 1 24.90 63.35 28.19
C MET A 1 23.62 62.55 28.02
N ASP A 2 23.50 61.79 26.93
CA ASP A 2 22.36 60.89 26.72
C ASP A 2 22.62 59.56 27.47
N TRP A 3 21.81 59.28 28.47
CA TRP A 3 21.89 58.05 29.27
C TRP A 3 20.96 56.98 28.70
N PHE A 4 21.50 55.81 28.36
CA PHE A 4 20.72 54.67 27.86
C PHE A 4 20.44 53.68 28.99
N GLY A 5 19.16 53.55 29.35
CA GLY A 5 18.68 52.59 30.34
C GLY A 5 18.16 51.29 29.72
N PRO A 6 17.65 50.36 30.55
CA PRO A 6 16.94 49.18 30.08
C PRO A 6 15.74 49.59 29.21
N TRP A 7 15.39 48.74 28.24
CA TRP A 7 14.30 49.05 27.32
C TRP A 7 12.96 49.11 28.08
N PRO A 8 12.22 50.23 27.97
CA PRO A 8 10.91 50.33 28.60
C PRO A 8 9.92 49.37 27.92
N LYS A 9 8.88 48.97 28.64
CA LYS A 9 7.84 48.05 28.16
C LYS A 9 7.28 48.42 26.77
N HIS A 10 7.05 49.71 26.50
CA HIS A 10 6.52 50.15 25.21
C HIS A 10 7.52 49.94 24.06
N ALA A 11 8.83 50.10 24.31
CA ALA A 11 9.86 49.84 23.30
C ALA A 11 9.96 48.34 22.99
N LEU A 12 9.94 47.49 24.02
CA LEU A 12 9.88 46.03 23.85
C LEU A 12 8.67 45.61 23.02
N LEU A 13 7.50 46.21 23.28
CA LEU A 13 6.27 45.91 22.55
C LEU A 13 6.35 46.35 21.08
N GLN A 14 6.90 47.53 20.78
CA GLN A 14 7.08 47.98 19.40
C GLN A 14 8.02 47.06 18.61
N VAL A 15 9.13 46.64 19.22
CA VAL A 15 10.07 45.69 18.61
C VAL A 15 9.42 44.34 18.38
N ALA A 16 8.69 43.82 19.37
CA ALA A 16 7.96 42.56 19.22
C ALA A 16 6.89 42.66 18.12
N ARG A 17 6.04 43.69 18.11
CA ARG A 17 5.02 43.89 17.07
C ARG A 17 5.63 43.91 15.67
N ARG A 18 6.74 44.63 15.49
CA ARG A 18 7.44 44.66 14.21
C ARG A 18 7.97 43.28 13.79
N ARG A 19 8.38 42.46 14.76
CA ARG A 19 8.87 41.10 14.52
C ARG A 19 7.73 40.11 14.27
N THR A 20 6.64 40.18 15.03
CA THR A 20 5.52 39.24 14.94
C THR A 20 4.72 39.37 13.65
N VAL A 21 4.79 40.52 12.97
CA VAL A 21 4.17 40.69 11.63
C VAL A 21 4.80 39.77 10.58
N THR A 22 6.05 39.36 10.75
CA THR A 22 6.71 38.42 9.82
C THR A 22 6.45 36.96 10.17
N TRP A 23 5.71 36.68 11.25
CA TRP A 23 5.37 35.31 11.63
C TRP A 23 4.16 34.85 10.81
N GLU A 24 4.17 33.59 10.35
CA GLU A 24 3.09 32.97 9.57
C GLU A 24 1.89 32.59 10.46
N VAL A 25 1.38 33.55 11.23
CA VAL A 25 0.29 33.37 12.19
C VAL A 25 -0.88 34.28 11.84
N ASP A 26 -2.08 33.89 12.24
CA ASP A 26 -3.27 34.72 12.06
C ASP A 26 -3.07 36.08 12.75
N GLN A 27 -3.29 37.15 11.98
CA GLN A 27 -3.09 38.52 12.40
C GLN A 27 -3.84 38.85 13.71
N ARG A 28 -4.97 38.18 13.99
CA ARG A 28 -5.74 38.35 15.23
C ARG A 28 -4.98 37.97 16.51
N TYR A 29 -3.91 37.17 16.39
CA TYR A 29 -3.09 36.72 17.53
C TYR A 29 -1.74 37.44 17.63
N THR A 30 -1.28 38.07 16.55
CA THR A 30 0.05 38.72 16.50
C THR A 30 0.30 39.68 17.66
N ASP A 31 -0.68 40.52 18.00
CA ASP A 31 -0.55 41.49 19.10
C ASP A 31 -0.44 40.80 20.47
N LYS A 32 -1.26 39.77 20.70
CA LYS A 32 -1.21 38.97 21.95
C LYS A 32 0.11 38.22 22.08
N MET A 33 0.67 37.75 20.97
CA MET A 33 1.97 37.07 20.95
C MET A 33 3.10 38.05 21.25
N ALA A 34 3.04 39.27 20.69
CA ALA A 34 3.98 40.33 21.02
C ALA A 34 3.92 40.69 22.52
N GLU A 35 2.71 40.85 23.08
CA GLU A 35 2.51 41.07 24.52
C GLU A 35 3.05 39.93 25.38
N ALA A 36 2.87 38.67 24.95
CA ALA A 36 3.42 37.51 25.63
C ALA A 36 4.95 37.52 25.67
N CYS A 37 5.61 37.83 24.55
CA CYS A 37 7.08 37.97 24.52
C CYS A 37 7.59 39.07 25.45
N VAL A 38 6.91 40.22 25.49
CA VAL A 38 7.22 41.30 26.44
C VAL A 38 7.05 40.82 27.87
N HIS A 39 5.96 40.14 28.18
CA HIS A 39 5.69 39.63 29.52
C HIS A 39 6.75 38.61 29.96
N MET A 40 7.15 37.69 29.07
CA MET A 40 8.22 36.72 29.34
C MET A 40 9.56 37.40 29.64
N HIS A 41 9.93 38.44 28.87
CA HIS A 41 11.18 39.15 29.13
C HIS A 41 11.19 39.86 30.49
N LEU A 42 10.10 40.57 30.81
CA LEU A 42 9.97 41.30 32.08
C LEU A 42 9.86 40.35 33.29
N SER A 43 9.28 39.16 33.13
CA SER A 43 9.24 38.17 34.21
C SER A 43 10.62 37.59 34.50
N VAL A 44 11.44 37.39 33.47
CA VAL A 44 12.86 36.98 33.63
C VAL A 44 13.66 38.09 34.30
N GLU A 45 13.46 39.36 33.94
CA GLU A 45 14.13 40.49 34.61
C GLU A 45 13.82 40.54 36.11
N GLN A 46 12.56 40.32 36.50
CA GLN A 46 12.16 40.21 37.91
C GLN A 46 12.79 38.99 38.60
N ALA A 47 12.83 37.85 37.91
CA ALA A 47 13.46 36.63 38.42
C ALA A 47 14.99 36.80 38.58
N SER A 48 15.64 37.52 37.68
CA SER A 48 17.06 37.90 37.74
C SER A 48 17.36 38.75 38.98
N ALA A 49 16.54 39.75 39.27
CA ALA A 49 16.67 40.57 40.47
C ALA A 49 16.52 39.72 41.75
N ARG A 50 15.55 38.81 41.78
CA ARG A 50 15.37 37.86 42.89
C ARG A 50 16.56 36.93 43.04
N PHE A 51 17.05 36.35 41.95
CA PHE A 51 18.20 35.46 41.94
C PHE A 51 19.46 36.13 42.50
N LEU A 52 19.69 37.39 42.16
CA LEU A 52 20.75 38.19 42.77
C LEU A 52 20.54 38.37 44.27
N SER A 53 19.32 38.70 44.70
CA SER A 53 19.03 38.95 46.11
C SER A 53 19.19 37.70 46.99
N GLU A 54 18.72 36.54 46.52
CA GLU A 54 18.64 35.27 47.23
C GLU A 54 19.95 34.48 47.14
N MET A 55 20.49 34.32 45.93
CA MET A 55 21.64 33.45 45.65
C MET A 55 22.96 34.21 45.51
N LYS A 56 22.93 35.55 45.56
CA LYS A 56 24.11 36.43 45.34
C LYS A 56 24.82 36.18 44.01
N ARG A 57 24.11 35.64 43.02
CA ARG A 57 24.63 35.37 41.67
C ARG A 57 23.96 36.30 40.67
N GLN A 58 24.78 36.95 39.84
CA GLN A 58 24.29 37.85 38.80
C GLN A 58 24.02 37.10 37.50
N ASN A 59 22.89 37.42 36.88
CA ASN A 59 22.60 37.20 35.47
C ASN A 59 21.99 38.48 34.91
N TYR A 60 22.04 38.67 33.60
CA TYR A 60 21.67 39.93 32.96
C TYR A 60 20.65 39.68 31.86
N THR A 61 19.57 40.45 31.88
CA THR A 61 18.64 40.59 30.76
C THR A 61 19.15 41.72 29.87
N THR A 62 19.41 41.40 28.61
CA THR A 62 19.91 42.38 27.62
C THR A 62 18.94 42.50 26.45
N PRO A 63 18.94 43.62 25.71
CA PRO A 63 18.17 43.70 24.46
C PRO A 63 18.48 42.56 23.49
N THR A 64 19.73 42.08 23.44
CA THR A 64 20.12 40.92 22.64
C THR A 64 19.37 39.66 23.05
N SER A 65 19.30 39.35 24.35
CA SER A 65 18.53 38.21 24.86
C SER A 65 17.03 38.28 24.53
N TYR A 66 16.48 39.51 24.41
CA TYR A 66 15.10 39.70 23.98
C TYR A 66 14.90 39.40 22.48
N LEU A 67 15.84 39.81 21.64
CA LEU A 67 15.81 39.48 20.21
C LEU A 67 16.00 37.97 19.97
N GLU A 68 16.86 37.33 20.76
CA GLU A 68 17.02 35.88 20.77
C GLU A 68 15.72 35.17 21.15
N LEU A 69 15.03 35.62 22.21
CA LEU A 69 13.70 35.11 22.57
C LEU A 69 12.73 35.17 21.38
N LEU A 70 12.66 36.31 20.70
CA LEU A 70 11.77 36.48 19.53
C LEU A 70 12.15 35.52 18.38
N ASN A 71 13.44 35.34 18.11
CA ASN A 71 13.93 34.44 17.07
C ASN A 71 13.64 32.97 17.41
N SER A 72 13.89 32.56 18.66
CA SER A 72 13.60 31.20 19.12
C SER A 72 12.11 30.92 19.07
N TYR A 73 11.26 31.88 19.47
CA TYR A 73 9.82 31.72 19.42
C TYR A 73 9.31 31.57 17.97
N GLU A 74 9.84 32.37 17.05
CA GLU A 74 9.56 32.21 15.60
C GLU A 74 9.97 30.82 15.08
N GLY A 75 11.14 30.32 15.49
CA GLY A 75 11.61 28.99 15.12
C GLY A 75 10.68 27.88 15.60
N ILE A 76 10.27 27.94 16.87
CA ILE A 76 9.33 26.97 17.46
C ILE A 76 8.00 26.98 16.71
N LEU A 77 7.46 28.15 16.35
CA LEU A 77 6.21 28.24 15.59
C LEU A 77 6.32 27.53 14.24
N LYS A 78 7.39 27.81 13.49
CA LYS A 78 7.64 27.17 12.18
C LYS A 78 7.77 25.65 12.31
N GLU A 79 8.48 25.16 13.32
CA GLU A 79 8.60 23.72 13.57
C GLU A 79 7.25 23.07 13.90
N MET A 80 6.43 23.73 14.72
CA MET A 80 5.09 23.24 15.06
C MET A 80 4.19 23.20 13.82
N ASP A 81 4.19 24.24 13.00
CA ASP A 81 3.40 24.30 11.77
C ASP A 81 3.81 23.21 10.77
N GLN A 82 5.12 23.02 10.57
CA GLN A 82 5.65 21.93 9.73
C GLN A 82 5.25 20.56 10.27
N SER A 83 5.30 20.35 11.59
CA SER A 83 4.87 19.10 12.22
C SER A 83 3.38 18.82 12.00
N ILE A 84 2.53 19.85 12.15
CA ILE A 84 1.09 19.75 11.92
C ILE A 84 0.80 19.44 10.44
N ALA A 85 1.43 20.18 9.52
CA ALA A 85 1.28 19.97 8.09
C ALA A 85 1.69 18.55 7.66
N ALA A 86 2.81 18.04 8.18
CA ALA A 86 3.27 16.68 7.90
C ALA A 86 2.27 15.62 8.42
N ARG A 87 1.74 15.79 9.63
CA ARG A 87 0.71 14.88 10.18
C ARG A 87 -0.57 14.92 9.37
N HIS A 88 -1.01 16.11 8.98
CA HIS A 88 -2.19 16.29 8.13
C HIS A 88 -2.02 15.59 6.78
N SER A 89 -0.89 15.82 6.10
CA SER A 89 -0.56 15.16 4.82
C SER A 89 -0.57 13.64 4.95
N LYS A 90 0.08 13.10 5.99
CA LYS A 90 0.08 11.66 6.26
C LYS A 90 -1.32 11.08 6.43
N LEU A 91 -2.18 11.77 7.20
CA LEU A 91 -3.56 11.34 7.41
C LEU A 91 -4.38 11.39 6.12
N SER A 92 -4.27 12.49 5.37
CA SER A 92 -4.95 12.67 4.09
C SER A 92 -4.58 11.58 3.09
N ASN A 93 -3.28 11.29 2.94
CA ASN A 93 -2.79 10.24 2.04
C ASN A 93 -3.24 8.86 2.48
N GLY A 94 -3.25 8.60 3.79
CA GLY A 94 -3.78 7.35 4.36
C GLY A 94 -5.27 7.18 4.05
N LEU A 95 -6.07 8.22 4.24
CA LEU A 95 -7.50 8.20 3.95
C LEU A 95 -7.77 7.97 2.46
N GLN A 96 -7.05 8.65 1.57
CA GLN A 96 -7.18 8.46 0.13
C GLN A 96 -6.84 7.02 -0.28
N SER A 97 -5.81 6.43 0.34
CA SER A 97 -5.42 5.04 0.09
C SER A 97 -6.54 4.08 0.54
N LEU A 98 -7.12 4.30 1.71
CA LEU A 98 -8.25 3.49 2.21
C LEU A 98 -9.47 3.57 1.29
N ILE A 99 -9.84 4.78 0.85
CA ILE A 99 -10.96 4.97 -0.08
C ILE A 99 -10.72 4.22 -1.39
N ARG A 100 -9.52 4.35 -1.96
CA ARG A 100 -9.14 3.64 -3.19
C ARG A 100 -9.21 2.14 -2.99
N THR A 101 -8.58 1.60 -1.96
CA THR A 101 -8.58 0.16 -1.70
C THR A 101 -9.98 -0.37 -1.45
N ASN A 102 -10.84 0.37 -0.75
CA ASN A 102 -12.23 -0.03 -0.57
C ASN A 102 -12.97 -0.14 -1.92
N SER A 103 -12.78 0.83 -2.82
CA SER A 103 -13.38 0.78 -4.16
C SER A 103 -12.85 -0.40 -5.00
N GLU A 104 -11.55 -0.70 -4.91
CA GLU A 104 -10.95 -1.84 -5.60
C GLU A 104 -11.50 -3.18 -5.08
N VAL A 105 -11.68 -3.29 -3.75
CA VAL A 105 -12.28 -4.47 -3.12
C VAL A 105 -13.73 -4.66 -3.55
N GLU A 106 -14.54 -3.59 -3.59
CA GLU A 106 -15.93 -3.67 -4.07
C GLU A 106 -16.01 -4.17 -5.51
N VAL A 107 -15.14 -3.67 -6.40
CA VAL A 107 -15.06 -4.15 -7.79
C VAL A 107 -14.69 -5.64 -7.83
N MET A 108 -13.70 -6.07 -7.05
CA MET A 108 -13.27 -7.47 -7.00
C MET A 108 -14.38 -8.38 -6.48
N GLN A 109 -15.13 -7.95 -5.45
CA GLN A 109 -16.29 -8.69 -4.95
C GLN A 109 -17.35 -8.88 -6.04
N GLY A 110 -17.65 -7.82 -6.80
CA GLY A 110 -18.57 -7.92 -7.94
C GLY A 110 -18.09 -8.91 -9.01
N GLN A 111 -16.80 -8.90 -9.33
CA GLN A 111 -16.20 -9.85 -10.28
C GLN A 111 -16.29 -11.30 -9.79
N LEU A 112 -16.03 -11.55 -8.50
CA LEU A 112 -16.15 -12.89 -7.90
C LEU A 112 -17.59 -13.42 -8.01
N ILE A 113 -18.58 -12.59 -7.67
CA ILE A 113 -20.00 -12.95 -7.77
C ILE A 113 -20.36 -13.29 -9.23
N ALA A 114 -19.86 -12.53 -10.20
CA ALA A 114 -20.13 -12.76 -11.62
C ALA A 114 -19.45 -14.02 -12.17
N ILE A 115 -18.24 -14.36 -11.70
CA ILE A 115 -17.47 -15.53 -12.16
C ILE A 115 -18.00 -16.84 -11.57
N GLN A 116 -18.52 -16.82 -10.34
CA GLN A 116 -19.02 -18.00 -9.63
C GLN A 116 -20.01 -18.88 -10.42
N PRO A 117 -21.07 -18.35 -11.06
CA PRO A 117 -22.01 -19.19 -11.81
C PRO A 117 -21.36 -19.82 -13.05
N ARG A 118 -20.48 -19.09 -13.75
CA ARG A 118 -19.78 -19.60 -14.92
C ARG A 118 -18.83 -20.74 -14.54
N LEU A 119 -18.14 -20.60 -13.40
CA LEU A 119 -17.28 -21.64 -12.86
C LEU A 119 -18.07 -22.90 -12.51
N ASN A 120 -19.21 -22.75 -11.83
CA ASN A 120 -20.09 -23.88 -11.49
C ASN A 120 -20.62 -24.58 -12.74
N GLN A 121 -20.99 -23.81 -13.79
CA GLN A 121 -21.46 -24.39 -15.04
C GLN A 121 -20.35 -25.15 -15.75
N SER A 122 -19.18 -24.54 -15.90
CA SER A 122 -18.02 -25.21 -16.52
C SER A 122 -17.64 -26.49 -15.78
N GLN A 123 -17.73 -26.52 -14.44
CA GLN A 123 -17.48 -27.72 -13.66
C GLN A 123 -18.49 -28.84 -13.99
N LYS A 124 -19.79 -28.50 -14.10
CA LYS A 124 -20.82 -29.46 -14.50
C LYS A 124 -20.57 -30.00 -15.91
N ASP A 125 -20.23 -29.11 -16.84
CA ASP A 125 -19.97 -29.46 -18.23
C ASP A 125 -18.75 -30.39 -18.34
N THR A 126 -17.67 -30.11 -17.60
CA THR A 126 -16.50 -30.99 -17.53
C THR A 126 -16.85 -32.37 -16.97
N ILE A 127 -17.64 -32.45 -15.89
CA ILE A 127 -18.09 -33.73 -15.32
C ILE A 127 -18.91 -34.53 -16.34
N ALA A 128 -19.80 -33.87 -17.09
CA ALA A 128 -20.61 -34.50 -18.12
C ALA A 128 -19.75 -35.07 -19.26
N ILE A 129 -18.80 -34.26 -19.78
CA ILE A 129 -17.88 -34.69 -20.83
C ILE A 129 -17.01 -35.87 -20.36
N MET A 130 -16.49 -35.82 -19.13
CA MET A 130 -15.72 -36.93 -18.57
C MET A 130 -16.53 -38.24 -18.49
N ALA A 131 -17.81 -38.15 -18.13
CA ALA A 131 -18.70 -39.31 -18.07
C ALA A 131 -18.97 -39.90 -19.47
N GLU A 132 -19.21 -39.05 -20.47
CA GLU A 132 -19.40 -39.49 -21.86
C GLU A 132 -18.13 -40.15 -22.42
N LEU A 133 -16.96 -39.55 -22.15
CA LEU A 133 -15.67 -40.09 -22.57
C LEU A 133 -15.42 -41.48 -21.99
N ALA A 134 -15.80 -41.71 -20.73
CA ALA A 134 -15.66 -43.01 -20.07
C ALA A 134 -16.55 -44.09 -20.73
N VAL A 135 -17.75 -43.72 -21.18
CA VAL A 135 -18.64 -44.64 -21.93
C VAL A 135 -18.04 -44.95 -23.30
N GLN A 136 -17.65 -43.92 -24.05
CA GLN A 136 -17.04 -44.09 -25.38
C GLN A 136 -15.76 -44.92 -25.31
N GLN A 137 -14.91 -44.69 -24.31
CA GLN A 137 -13.69 -45.47 -24.08
C GLN A 137 -14.01 -46.96 -23.92
N LYS A 138 -15.02 -47.30 -23.10
CA LYS A 138 -15.46 -48.70 -22.90
C LYS A 138 -16.00 -49.34 -24.19
N GLU A 139 -16.73 -48.57 -25.00
CA GLU A 139 -17.21 -49.05 -26.30
C GLU A 139 -16.06 -49.30 -27.29
N VAL A 140 -15.07 -48.41 -27.32
CA VAL A 140 -13.87 -48.56 -28.15
C VAL A 140 -13.08 -49.79 -27.72
N GLU A 141 -12.82 -49.96 -26.42
CA GLU A 141 -12.15 -51.14 -25.88
C GLU A 141 -12.88 -52.44 -26.24
N GLY A 142 -14.22 -52.44 -26.17
CA GLY A 142 -15.04 -53.57 -26.59
C GLY A 142 -14.94 -53.88 -28.09
N LYS A 143 -14.93 -52.86 -28.95
CA LYS A 143 -14.73 -53.03 -30.39
C LYS A 143 -13.32 -53.50 -30.73
N GLU A 144 -12.30 -52.97 -30.05
CA GLU A 144 -10.90 -53.41 -30.22
C GLU A 144 -10.73 -54.89 -29.87
N GLU A 145 -11.40 -55.39 -28.83
CA GLU A 145 -11.39 -56.83 -28.51
C GLU A 145 -12.02 -57.67 -29.62
N VAL A 146 -13.15 -57.23 -30.18
CA VAL A 146 -13.82 -57.94 -31.27
C VAL A 146 -12.93 -57.98 -32.52
N VAL A 147 -12.38 -56.83 -32.93
CA VAL A 147 -11.51 -56.73 -34.10
C VAL A 147 -10.25 -57.60 -33.91
N ARG A 148 -9.63 -57.56 -32.72
CA ARG A 148 -8.50 -58.44 -32.39
C ARG A 148 -8.86 -59.92 -32.52
N GLY A 149 -10.06 -60.31 -32.09
CA GLY A 149 -10.58 -61.67 -32.25
C GLY A 149 -10.77 -62.06 -33.72
N GLU A 150 -11.37 -61.18 -34.52
CA GLU A 150 -11.58 -61.40 -35.96
C GLU A 150 -10.26 -61.47 -36.73
N GLU A 151 -9.31 -60.58 -36.43
CA GLU A 151 -7.96 -60.58 -37.02
C GLU A 151 -7.23 -61.91 -36.75
N ALA A 152 -7.35 -62.45 -35.53
CA ALA A 152 -6.76 -63.75 -35.19
C ALA A 152 -7.36 -64.90 -36.02
N ILE A 153 -8.69 -64.90 -36.21
CA ILE A 153 -9.39 -65.90 -37.03
C ILE A 153 -8.98 -65.77 -38.50
N VAL A 154 -8.99 -64.56 -39.06
CA VAL A 154 -8.59 -64.30 -40.45
C VAL A 154 -7.14 -64.75 -40.66
N THR A 155 -6.24 -64.42 -39.73
CA THR A 155 -4.83 -64.82 -39.79
C THR A 155 -4.68 -66.34 -39.80
N GLN A 156 -5.44 -67.05 -38.96
CA GLN A 156 -5.45 -68.52 -38.95
C GLN A 156 -5.96 -69.07 -40.29
N GLN A 157 -7.06 -68.54 -40.81
CA GLN A 157 -7.63 -68.97 -42.09
C GLN A 157 -6.69 -68.70 -43.27
N THR A 158 -5.99 -67.56 -43.31
CA THR A 158 -4.97 -67.30 -44.33
C THR A 158 -3.82 -68.29 -44.22
N ASN A 159 -3.32 -68.57 -43.01
CA ASN A 159 -2.24 -69.56 -42.82
C ASN A 159 -2.67 -70.96 -43.28
N GLU A 160 -3.90 -71.37 -42.97
CA GLU A 160 -4.47 -72.65 -43.41
C GLU A 160 -4.66 -72.70 -44.94
N ALA A 161 -5.16 -71.63 -45.56
CA ALA A 161 -5.31 -71.54 -47.01
C ALA A 161 -3.96 -71.51 -47.74
N GLU A 162 -2.96 -70.81 -47.20
CA GLU A 162 -1.59 -70.81 -47.72
C GLU A 162 -0.96 -72.20 -47.64
N SER A 163 -1.11 -72.91 -46.51
CA SER A 163 -0.64 -74.30 -46.39
C SER A 163 -1.32 -75.23 -47.40
N LEU A 164 -2.64 -75.11 -47.58
CA LEU A 164 -3.38 -75.94 -48.53
C LEU A 164 -3.00 -75.62 -49.99
N ALA A 165 -2.77 -74.35 -50.30
CA ALA A 165 -2.28 -73.91 -51.61
C ALA A 165 -0.88 -74.45 -51.88
N GLU A 166 0.01 -74.41 -50.88
CA GLU A 166 1.37 -74.95 -50.99
C GLU A 166 1.35 -76.48 -51.19
N ASP A 167 0.51 -77.20 -50.45
CA ASP A 167 0.32 -78.65 -50.60
C ASP A 167 -0.26 -79.01 -51.98
N SER A 168 -1.26 -78.25 -52.46
CA SER A 168 -1.84 -78.44 -53.80
C SER A 168 -0.80 -78.19 -54.91
N GLN A 169 0.08 -77.20 -54.72
CA GLN A 169 1.16 -76.89 -55.66
C GLN A 169 2.25 -77.98 -55.64
N LYS A 170 2.57 -78.52 -54.46
CA LYS A 170 3.47 -79.69 -54.32
C LYS A 170 2.88 -80.93 -54.99
N ASP A 171 1.60 -81.22 -54.82
CA ASP A 171 0.96 -82.36 -55.49
C ASP A 171 0.90 -82.18 -57.02
N LEU A 172 0.59 -80.98 -57.52
CA LEU A 172 0.59 -80.69 -58.96
C LEU A 172 1.96 -80.93 -59.60
N SER A 173 3.04 -80.47 -58.94
CA SER A 173 4.42 -80.68 -59.37
C SER A 173 4.91 -82.12 -59.26
N ARG A 174 4.18 -82.98 -58.55
CA ARG A 174 4.47 -84.42 -58.44
C ARG A 174 3.72 -85.25 -59.49
N THR A 175 2.64 -84.71 -60.06
CA THR A 175 1.82 -85.35 -61.10
C THR A 175 2.20 -84.98 -62.54
N LEU A 176 3.12 -84.03 -62.72
CA LEU A 176 3.79 -83.69 -63.98
C LEU A 176 5.20 -84.31 -64.02
#